data_AF-R0GT23-F1
#
_entry.id   AF-R0GT23-F1
#
_cell.length_a   1.000
_cell.length_b   1.000
_cell.length_c   1.000
_cell.angle_alpha   90.00
_cell.angle_beta   90.00
_cell.angle_gamma   90.00
#
_symmetry.space_group_name_H-M   'P 1'
#
loop_
_entity.id
_entity.type
_entity.pdbx_description
1 polymer ?
#
loop_
_entity_poly.entity_id
_entity_poly.type
_entity_poly.pdbx_seq_one_letter_code
_entity_poly.pdbx_strand_id
1 'polypeptide(L)'
;MGTVSTFYSMEVISKSIVRPVSYNKDLGRVKIHLTPWDLVFLRSEYSQRDLLPILRSSRQDQEPRQWNVVVHVDCDGSGVRVVHASATSVSVSDVLHPVGGILPEFLKCFYSASGVLSYEGNTESLIAIQVTELRDGVFIAVGYSHIVADGTSIWNFLNTWSEICFNMFDFDRSKEVPPLVHRGWFLDGIEYPIRIPTSMMETPKVVVDTTSSLKKLQKKIFRFTSNNIFELKAKANSEVSVNDRKISSLQAVSAYMWLSIIRNSELSPEEVVCCELLVDLRRRLIPPLEKECCGNMVGFATTTTTVKEMVSNGLGWAALQINKSVGSQTNEVFRGFAENWVKKPSMGVKALSNTIVVSSSPRFNVYGNDFGWGKPIMIQGGPGNTHDGACNARVWKSGWCRSKLWSGVDQH
;
A
#
# COMPACT_ATOMS: atom_id res chain seq x y z
N MET A 1 1.81 30.66 -29.57
CA MET A 1 3.01 30.29 -28.78
C MET A 1 3.10 28.77 -28.77
N GLY A 2 4.27 28.19 -29.04
CA GLY A 2 4.40 26.73 -29.14
C GLY A 2 4.38 26.04 -27.77
N THR A 3 3.64 24.94 -27.65
CA THR A 3 3.75 24.03 -26.51
C THR A 3 5.08 23.29 -26.60
N VAL A 4 6.04 23.64 -25.74
CA VAL A 4 7.27 22.86 -25.57
C VAL A 4 6.87 21.49 -25.02
N SER A 5 6.95 20.46 -25.86
CA SER A 5 6.78 19.07 -25.41
C SER A 5 8.03 18.67 -24.64
N THR A 6 8.00 18.81 -23.31
CA THR A 6 9.08 18.36 -22.43
C THR A 6 9.22 16.84 -22.54
N PHE A 7 10.20 16.37 -23.31
CA PHE A 7 10.52 14.96 -23.42
C PHE A 7 11.20 14.48 -22.14
N TYR A 8 10.43 13.87 -21.24
CA TYR A 8 10.93 13.22 -20.04
C TYR A 8 11.59 11.88 -20.42
N SER A 9 12.91 11.90 -20.60
CA SER A 9 13.73 10.70 -20.73
C SER A 9 14.12 10.13 -19.37
N MET A 10 14.13 8.80 -19.29
CA MET A 10 14.66 8.03 -18.16
C MET A 10 15.44 6.84 -18.73
N GLU A 11 16.67 6.68 -18.28
CA GLU A 11 17.60 5.61 -18.70
C GLU A 11 17.92 4.71 -17.51
N VAL A 12 17.97 3.39 -17.74
CA VAL A 12 18.32 2.42 -16.69
C VAL A 12 19.83 2.13 -16.74
N ILE A 13 20.56 2.74 -15.82
CA ILE A 13 22.02 2.60 -15.65
C ILE A 13 22.40 1.15 -15.29
N SER A 14 21.70 0.51 -14.35
CA SER A 14 22.04 -0.86 -13.95
C SER A 14 20.87 -1.67 -13.40
N LYS A 15 21.02 -3.01 -13.46
CA LYS A 15 20.14 -3.98 -12.82
C LYS A 15 21.00 -5.04 -12.13
N SER A 16 20.92 -5.15 -10.79
CA SER A 16 21.74 -6.10 -10.00
C SER A 16 20.85 -7.02 -9.14
N ILE A 17 21.42 -7.81 -8.21
CA ILE A 17 20.73 -8.57 -7.15
C ILE A 17 21.52 -8.44 -5.84
N VAL A 18 20.97 -7.72 -4.87
CA VAL A 18 21.41 -7.74 -3.47
C VAL A 18 20.92 -9.05 -2.83
N ARG A 19 21.68 -9.62 -1.90
CA ARG A 19 21.30 -10.83 -1.15
C ARG A 19 21.59 -10.63 0.34
N PRO A 20 20.92 -11.38 1.24
CA PRO A 20 21.28 -11.37 2.66
C PRO A 20 22.75 -11.73 2.84
N VAL A 21 23.49 -10.91 3.59
CA VAL A 21 24.94 -11.10 3.81
C VAL A 21 25.22 -12.42 4.54
N SER A 22 24.35 -12.81 5.47
CA SER A 22 24.43 -14.02 6.29
C SER A 22 23.34 -15.05 5.94
N TYR A 23 23.25 -15.45 4.67
CA TYR A 23 22.41 -16.60 4.30
C TYR A 23 23.08 -17.92 4.76
N ASN A 24 22.79 -18.33 5.99
CA ASN A 24 23.23 -19.61 6.53
C ASN A 24 22.46 -20.76 5.85
N LYS A 25 23.15 -21.48 4.96
CA LYS A 25 22.61 -22.63 4.22
C LYS A 25 22.23 -23.80 5.12
N ASP A 26 22.85 -23.89 6.30
CA ASP A 26 22.77 -25.05 7.19
C ASP A 26 21.54 -25.02 8.10
N LEU A 27 20.83 -23.87 8.19
CA LEU A 27 19.52 -23.75 8.84
C LEU A 27 18.36 -24.35 8.01
N GLY A 28 18.63 -24.79 6.79
CA GLY A 28 17.64 -25.37 5.89
C GLY A 28 16.76 -24.35 5.18
N ARG A 29 16.04 -24.82 4.16
CA ARG A 29 15.21 -23.98 3.28
C ARG A 29 13.87 -23.65 3.95
N VAL A 30 13.83 -22.56 4.72
CA VAL A 30 12.65 -22.12 5.46
C VAL A 30 11.49 -21.78 4.52
N LYS A 31 10.29 -22.31 4.82
CA LYS A 31 9.06 -22.08 4.05
C LYS A 31 8.02 -21.39 4.92
N ILE A 32 7.56 -20.23 4.48
CA ILE A 32 6.50 -19.46 5.14
C ILE A 32 5.21 -19.71 4.37
N HIS A 33 4.33 -20.56 4.93
CA HIS A 33 3.02 -20.81 4.33
C HIS A 33 2.07 -19.62 4.54
N LEU A 34 1.20 -19.41 3.56
CA LEU A 34 0.31 -18.25 3.51
C LEU A 34 -0.97 -18.44 4.34
N THR A 35 -1.45 -17.38 4.98
CA THR A 35 -2.74 -17.33 5.69
C THR A 35 -3.86 -16.86 4.75
N PRO A 36 -5.15 -16.94 5.13
CA PRO A 36 -6.25 -16.43 4.30
C PRO A 36 -6.09 -14.95 3.92
N TRP A 37 -5.54 -14.12 4.81
CA TRP A 37 -5.27 -12.69 4.56
C TRP A 37 -4.14 -12.43 3.56
N ASP A 38 -3.30 -13.42 3.29
CA ASP A 38 -2.29 -13.34 2.24
C ASP A 38 -2.86 -13.89 0.93
N LEU A 39 -3.57 -15.02 1.00
CA LEU A 39 -4.10 -15.74 -0.16
C LEU A 39 -5.17 -14.95 -0.93
N VAL A 40 -5.95 -14.07 -0.27
CA VAL A 40 -6.84 -13.12 -0.96
C VAL A 40 -6.11 -12.23 -1.96
N PHE A 41 -4.85 -11.88 -1.68
CA PHE A 41 -4.05 -10.97 -2.52
C PHE A 41 -3.32 -11.65 -3.68
N LEU A 42 -3.45 -12.98 -3.87
CA LEU A 42 -2.77 -13.71 -4.97
C LEU A 42 -2.99 -13.08 -6.36
N ARG A 43 -4.17 -12.50 -6.61
CA ARG A 43 -4.53 -11.87 -7.88
C ARG A 43 -4.36 -10.34 -7.91
N SER A 44 -3.88 -9.73 -6.83
CA SER A 44 -3.63 -8.29 -6.79
C SER A 44 -2.36 -7.92 -7.54
N GLU A 45 -2.37 -6.80 -8.27
CA GLU A 45 -1.13 -6.17 -8.74
C GLU A 45 -0.22 -5.83 -7.55
N TYR A 46 1.08 -5.77 -7.80
CA TYR A 46 2.07 -5.38 -6.81
C TYR A 46 1.70 -4.03 -6.20
N SER A 47 1.49 -4.01 -4.88
CA SER A 47 1.13 -2.80 -4.18
C SER A 47 2.32 -1.86 -4.21
N GLN A 48 2.17 -0.75 -4.94
CA GLN A 48 3.25 0.21 -5.14
C GLN A 48 3.14 1.40 -4.18
N ARG A 49 4.22 1.68 -3.44
CA ARG A 49 4.39 2.73 -2.44
C ARG A 49 5.73 3.41 -2.71
N ASP A 50 5.75 4.65 -3.17
CA ASP A 50 7.00 5.31 -3.50
C ASP A 50 7.79 5.72 -2.24
N LEU A 51 8.93 5.05 -2.06
CA LEU A 51 9.97 5.27 -1.06
C LEU A 51 11.25 4.49 -1.46
N LEU A 52 12.38 4.81 -0.82
CA LEU A 52 13.74 4.34 -1.13
C LEU A 52 13.97 2.84 -0.63
N PRO A 53 14.95 2.03 -1.17
CA PRO A 53 14.79 0.76 -1.99
C PRO A 53 14.30 -0.71 -1.49
N ILE A 54 14.57 -1.88 -2.20
CA ILE A 54 13.73 -3.16 -2.35
C ILE A 54 14.34 -4.49 -3.13
N LEU A 55 13.65 -5.66 -3.53
CA LEU A 55 13.58 -6.48 -4.87
C LEU A 55 13.31 -8.09 -5.12
N ARG A 56 13.95 -8.85 -6.10
CA ARG A 56 13.50 -10.09 -6.95
C ARG A 56 14.34 -11.43 -7.29
N SER A 57 13.74 -12.43 -8.06
CA SER A 57 13.99 -13.91 -8.45
C SER A 57 13.47 -14.44 -9.89
N SER A 58 12.98 -15.72 -10.14
CA SER A 58 12.58 -16.40 -11.47
C SER A 58 11.77 -17.80 -11.49
N ARG A 59 11.04 -18.22 -12.60
CA ARG A 59 9.98 -19.33 -12.74
C ARG A 59 10.03 -20.38 -13.93
N GLN A 60 9.14 -21.41 -13.95
CA GLN A 60 8.60 -22.19 -15.12
C GLN A 60 7.20 -22.90 -14.86
N ASP A 61 6.52 -23.53 -15.85
CA ASP A 61 5.06 -23.94 -15.82
C ASP A 61 4.70 -25.38 -16.34
N GLN A 62 3.50 -25.94 -15.99
CA GLN A 62 2.73 -26.99 -16.75
C GLN A 62 1.24 -27.20 -16.26
N GLU A 63 0.48 -28.14 -16.88
CA GLU A 63 -1.01 -28.17 -17.00
C GLU A 63 -1.89 -28.84 -15.88
N PRO A 64 -3.25 -28.66 -15.92
CA PRO A 64 -4.20 -29.06 -14.86
C PRO A 64 -4.51 -30.55 -14.63
N ARG A 65 -4.71 -30.87 -13.34
CA ARG A 65 -5.80 -31.75 -12.85
C ARG A 65 -6.41 -31.08 -11.61
N GLN A 66 -7.58 -31.54 -11.17
CA GLN A 66 -8.27 -31.01 -9.98
C GLN A 66 -7.57 -31.41 -8.65
N TRP A 67 -6.36 -30.89 -8.45
CA TRP A 67 -5.62 -30.94 -7.20
C TRP A 67 -6.05 -29.77 -6.28
N ASN A 68 -5.53 -29.79 -5.05
CA ASN A 68 -5.41 -28.58 -4.25
C ASN A 68 -3.92 -28.25 -4.10
N VAL A 69 -3.54 -27.00 -4.38
CA VAL A 69 -2.15 -26.50 -4.30
C VAL A 69 -1.88 -25.80 -2.97
N VAL A 70 -0.61 -25.79 -2.56
CA VAL A 70 -0.14 -25.10 -1.35
C VAL A 70 0.83 -23.99 -1.73
N VAL A 71 0.39 -22.73 -1.60
CA VAL A 71 1.24 -21.56 -1.85
C VAL A 71 2.01 -21.19 -0.59
N HIS A 72 3.30 -20.92 -0.75
CA HIS A 72 4.22 -20.53 0.32
C HIS A 72 5.30 -19.59 -0.23
N VAL A 73 5.83 -18.72 0.62
CA VAL A 73 7.07 -18.00 0.36
C VAL A 73 8.22 -18.95 0.67
N ASP A 74 9.18 -19.03 -0.25
CA ASP A 74 10.38 -19.85 -0.13
C ASP A 74 11.58 -18.95 0.20
N CYS A 75 12.17 -19.12 1.39
CA CYS A 75 13.22 -18.23 1.89
C CYS A 75 14.61 -18.73 1.47
N ASP A 76 14.81 -18.94 0.16
CA ASP A 76 15.99 -19.60 -0.41
C ASP A 76 17.21 -18.68 -0.66
N GLY A 77 17.12 -17.41 -0.27
CA GLY A 77 18.20 -16.44 -0.46
C GLY A 77 18.35 -15.94 -1.91
N SER A 78 17.41 -16.24 -2.83
CA SER A 78 17.37 -15.68 -4.20
C SER A 78 17.66 -14.17 -4.20
N GLY A 79 17.06 -13.48 -3.23
CA GLY A 79 17.41 -12.14 -2.82
C GLY A 79 16.51 -11.06 -3.40
N VAL A 80 17.13 -9.91 -3.59
CA VAL A 80 16.49 -8.64 -3.84
C VAL A 80 17.29 -7.90 -4.94
N ARG A 81 16.91 -8.13 -6.21
CA ARG A 81 17.26 -7.33 -7.45
C ARG A 81 17.52 -5.82 -7.17
N VAL A 82 18.15 -5.06 -8.05
CA VAL A 82 18.14 -3.58 -8.02
C VAL A 82 17.80 -3.08 -9.41
N VAL A 83 17.18 -1.90 -9.50
CA VAL A 83 17.20 -1.10 -10.73
C VAL A 83 17.71 0.28 -10.33
N HIS A 84 18.76 0.74 -10.99
CA HIS A 84 19.28 2.11 -10.87
C HIS A 84 19.21 2.77 -12.24
N ALA A 85 18.78 4.02 -12.24
CA ALA A 85 18.31 4.76 -13.38
C ALA A 85 18.54 6.27 -13.16
N SER A 86 18.55 7.03 -14.26
CA SER A 86 18.65 8.48 -14.21
C SER A 86 17.63 9.13 -15.15
N ALA A 87 17.06 10.23 -14.68
CA ALA A 87 16.06 11.04 -15.36
C ALA A 87 16.39 12.52 -15.14
N THR A 88 17.58 12.95 -15.55
CA THR A 88 18.07 14.34 -15.47
C THR A 88 17.16 15.37 -16.16
N SER A 89 16.29 14.90 -17.06
CA SER A 89 15.20 15.67 -17.67
C SER A 89 14.13 16.12 -16.66
N VAL A 90 13.91 15.37 -15.58
CA VAL A 90 12.91 15.59 -14.52
C VAL A 90 13.55 16.31 -13.33
N SER A 91 12.86 17.31 -12.77
CA SER A 91 13.19 17.91 -11.47
C SER A 91 12.26 17.40 -10.36
N VAL A 92 12.68 17.57 -9.11
CA VAL A 92 11.87 17.37 -7.90
C VAL A 92 10.57 18.18 -7.96
N SER A 93 10.62 19.40 -8.51
CA SER A 93 9.45 20.28 -8.67
C SER A 93 8.36 19.65 -9.54
N ASP A 94 8.75 19.00 -10.65
CA ASP A 94 7.82 18.36 -11.59
C ASP A 94 7.03 17.20 -10.94
N VAL A 95 7.60 16.59 -9.89
CA VAL A 95 6.94 15.53 -9.11
C VAL A 95 6.09 16.10 -7.96
N LEU A 96 6.57 17.16 -7.29
CA LEU A 96 5.90 17.79 -6.13
C LEU A 96 4.66 18.63 -6.51
N HIS A 97 4.77 19.36 -7.63
CA HIS A 97 3.81 20.37 -8.08
C HIS A 97 3.25 20.05 -9.47
N PRO A 98 2.68 18.84 -9.67
CA PRO A 98 2.20 18.44 -10.99
C PRO A 98 1.00 19.29 -11.43
N VAL A 99 0.96 19.62 -12.71
CA VAL A 99 -0.02 20.56 -13.29
C VAL A 99 -1.45 20.07 -13.04
N GLY A 100 -2.28 20.95 -12.46
CA GLY A 100 -3.66 20.63 -12.08
C GLY A 100 -3.82 19.57 -10.98
N GLY A 101 -2.74 19.16 -10.31
CA GLY A 101 -2.75 18.10 -9.29
C GLY A 101 -2.94 16.68 -9.86
N ILE A 102 -2.82 16.51 -11.18
CA ILE A 102 -2.93 15.23 -11.89
C ILE A 102 -1.55 14.60 -11.99
N LEU A 103 -1.37 13.34 -11.59
CA LEU A 103 -0.06 12.70 -11.63
C LEU A 103 0.50 12.60 -13.08
N PRO A 104 1.74 13.03 -13.35
CA PRO A 104 2.37 12.88 -14.66
C PRO A 104 2.56 11.41 -15.06
N GLU A 105 2.23 11.10 -16.32
CA GLU A 105 2.27 9.73 -16.86
C GLU A 105 3.68 9.12 -16.84
N PHE A 106 4.73 9.95 -17.05
CA PHE A 106 6.13 9.50 -17.05
C PHE A 106 6.55 8.84 -15.73
N LEU A 107 5.90 9.18 -14.61
CA LEU A 107 6.23 8.58 -13.32
C LEU A 107 5.92 7.09 -13.28
N LYS A 108 5.05 6.54 -14.15
CA LYS A 108 4.85 5.08 -14.27
C LYS A 108 6.16 4.36 -14.62
N CYS A 109 7.01 4.99 -15.43
CA CYS A 109 8.33 4.47 -15.80
C CYS A 109 9.32 4.45 -14.62
N PHE A 110 8.98 5.04 -13.46
CA PHE A 110 9.77 4.96 -12.24
C PHE A 110 9.38 3.74 -11.36
N TYR A 111 8.42 2.89 -11.75
CA TYR A 111 7.99 1.72 -10.96
C TYR A 111 8.30 0.39 -11.68
N SER A 112 9.38 -0.29 -11.29
CA SER A 112 9.83 -1.54 -11.94
C SER A 112 8.93 -2.78 -11.72
N ALA A 113 7.77 -2.63 -11.04
CA ALA A 113 6.73 -3.65 -10.87
C ALA A 113 5.35 -3.24 -11.40
N SER A 114 5.23 -2.13 -12.13
CA SER A 114 3.95 -1.78 -12.73
C SER A 114 3.46 -2.93 -13.63
N GLY A 115 2.24 -3.40 -13.42
CA GLY A 115 1.61 -4.51 -14.15
C GLY A 115 1.94 -5.92 -13.65
N VAL A 116 2.83 -6.10 -12.66
CA VAL A 116 3.16 -7.44 -12.11
C VAL A 116 2.08 -7.88 -11.11
N LEU A 117 1.58 -9.10 -11.25
CA LEU A 117 0.56 -9.69 -10.38
C LEU A 117 1.19 -10.54 -9.27
N SER A 118 0.56 -10.61 -8.10
CA SER A 118 1.18 -11.20 -6.91
C SER A 118 1.48 -12.72 -7.03
N TYR A 119 0.69 -13.46 -7.81
CA TYR A 119 0.96 -14.87 -8.17
C TYR A 119 2.19 -15.05 -9.07
N GLU A 120 2.67 -14.00 -9.73
CA GLU A 120 3.93 -13.97 -10.49
C GLU A 120 5.12 -13.73 -9.57
N GLY A 121 4.93 -13.75 -8.24
CA GLY A 121 5.98 -13.66 -7.21
C GLY A 121 6.95 -14.85 -7.14
N ASN A 122 6.80 -15.81 -8.05
CA ASN A 122 7.75 -16.86 -8.36
C ASN A 122 8.43 -16.68 -9.75
N THR A 123 8.16 -15.60 -10.49
CA THR A 123 8.80 -15.22 -11.78
C THR A 123 9.48 -13.87 -11.64
N GLU A 124 8.67 -12.86 -11.32
CA GLU A 124 9.09 -11.74 -10.53
C GLU A 124 8.97 -12.17 -9.06
N SER A 125 9.06 -11.24 -8.11
CA SER A 125 9.14 -11.57 -6.68
C SER A 125 9.10 -10.32 -5.85
N LEU A 126 9.06 -10.56 -4.55
CA LEU A 126 7.96 -10.16 -3.72
C LEU A 126 8.03 -8.68 -3.33
N ILE A 127 9.02 -7.97 -3.86
CA ILE A 127 9.36 -6.58 -3.60
C ILE A 127 10.01 -5.98 -4.91
N ALA A 128 9.99 -4.66 -5.18
CA ALA A 128 10.43 -3.99 -6.42
C ALA A 128 11.12 -2.58 -6.27
N ILE A 129 12.38 -2.34 -6.73
CA ILE A 129 13.17 -1.07 -6.71
C ILE A 129 13.06 -0.38 -8.05
N GLN A 130 13.00 0.95 -8.03
CA GLN A 130 13.79 1.73 -8.99
C GLN A 130 14.44 2.98 -8.36
N VAL A 131 15.77 3.01 -8.22
CA VAL A 131 16.57 4.22 -7.92
C VAL A 131 16.59 5.09 -9.16
N THR A 132 15.86 6.21 -9.14
CA THR A 132 15.85 7.16 -10.25
C THR A 132 16.42 8.49 -9.79
N GLU A 133 17.64 8.78 -10.21
CA GLU A 133 18.23 10.11 -10.06
C GLU A 133 17.41 11.13 -10.85
N LEU A 134 17.12 12.27 -10.23
CA LEU A 134 16.50 13.44 -10.85
C LEU A 134 17.57 14.53 -11.02
N ARG A 135 17.24 15.63 -11.70
CA ARG A 135 18.16 16.76 -11.91
C ARG A 135 18.69 17.38 -10.60
N ASP A 136 17.88 17.36 -9.55
CA ASP A 136 18.04 18.08 -8.29
C ASP A 136 17.60 17.26 -7.07
N GLY A 137 17.57 15.93 -7.19
CA GLY A 137 17.17 15.00 -6.12
C GLY A 137 17.13 13.54 -6.60
N VAL A 138 16.46 12.66 -5.85
CA VAL A 138 16.29 11.24 -6.22
C VAL A 138 14.88 10.78 -5.86
N PHE A 139 14.30 9.94 -6.72
CA PHE A 139 13.02 9.28 -6.52
C PHE A 139 13.20 7.75 -6.44
N ILE A 140 12.42 7.07 -5.59
CA ILE A 140 12.27 5.61 -5.66
C ILE A 140 10.83 5.17 -5.51
N ALA A 141 10.46 4.18 -6.33
CA ALA A 141 9.29 3.34 -6.15
C ALA A 141 9.60 2.04 -5.42
N VAL A 142 8.88 1.75 -4.32
CA VAL A 142 8.61 0.36 -3.86
C VAL A 142 7.43 -0.17 -4.64
N GLY A 143 7.55 -1.34 -5.24
CA GLY A 143 6.43 -2.27 -5.41
C GLY A 143 6.60 -3.47 -4.49
N TYR A 144 5.53 -4.18 -4.13
CA TYR A 144 5.64 -5.47 -3.45
C TYR A 144 4.44 -6.36 -3.72
N SER A 145 4.66 -7.67 -3.73
CA SER A 145 3.61 -8.67 -3.84
C SER A 145 2.76 -8.57 -2.57
N HIS A 146 1.48 -8.24 -2.69
CA HIS A 146 0.68 -7.93 -1.50
C HIS A 146 0.45 -9.18 -0.62
N ILE A 147 0.79 -10.39 -1.09
CA ILE A 147 0.79 -11.64 -0.30
C ILE A 147 1.85 -11.68 0.82
N VAL A 148 2.89 -10.83 0.81
CA VAL A 148 3.96 -10.88 1.85
C VAL A 148 3.83 -9.82 2.93
N ALA A 149 3.11 -8.72 2.67
CA ALA A 149 3.10 -7.56 3.54
C ALA A 149 1.77 -6.79 3.41
N ASP A 150 1.17 -6.47 4.55
CA ASP A 150 0.25 -5.34 4.63
C ASP A 150 0.98 -3.99 4.71
N GLY A 151 0.22 -2.91 4.81
CA GLY A 151 0.76 -1.56 5.00
C GLY A 151 1.69 -1.46 6.22
N THR A 152 1.30 -2.02 7.37
CA THR A 152 2.13 -2.00 8.58
C THR A 152 3.49 -2.68 8.34
N SER A 153 3.48 -3.85 7.69
CA SER A 153 4.70 -4.64 7.42
C SER A 153 5.67 -3.93 6.48
N ILE A 154 5.19 -3.38 5.35
CA ILE A 154 6.09 -2.67 4.44
C ILE A 154 6.61 -1.36 5.06
N TRP A 155 5.79 -0.68 5.88
CA TRP A 155 6.25 0.49 6.62
C TRP A 155 7.29 0.14 7.69
N ASN A 156 7.18 -1.00 8.35
CA ASN A 156 8.22 -1.48 9.27
C ASN A 156 9.52 -1.78 8.49
N PHE A 157 9.46 -2.55 7.40
CA PHE A 157 10.62 -2.86 6.55
C PHE A 157 11.40 -1.61 6.10
N LEU A 158 10.70 -0.61 5.56
CA LEU A 158 11.33 0.61 5.06
C LEU A 158 11.99 1.42 6.19
N ASN A 159 11.31 1.56 7.35
CA ASN A 159 11.88 2.26 8.49
C ASN A 159 13.14 1.54 9.02
N THR A 160 13.02 0.24 9.33
CA THR A 160 14.11 -0.64 9.80
C THR A 160 15.34 -0.53 8.93
N TRP A 161 15.18 -0.52 7.61
CA TRP A 161 16.33 -0.52 6.72
C TRP A 161 16.85 0.88 6.38
N SER A 162 16.01 1.92 6.42
CA SER A 162 16.52 3.30 6.46
C SER A 162 17.42 3.53 7.69
N GLU A 163 17.05 2.97 8.86
CA GLU A 163 17.85 3.00 10.09
C GLU A 163 19.17 2.22 9.93
N ILE A 164 19.15 1.05 9.27
CA ILE A 164 20.39 0.32 8.92
C ILE A 164 21.30 1.18 8.03
N CYS A 165 20.77 1.82 6.99
CA CYS A 165 21.56 2.73 6.14
C CYS A 165 22.09 3.94 6.90
N PHE A 166 21.29 4.56 7.78
CA PHE A 166 21.71 5.69 8.60
C PHE A 166 22.85 5.32 9.55
N ASN A 167 22.72 4.19 10.26
CA ASN A 167 23.71 3.73 11.22
C ASN A 167 25.04 3.29 10.55
N MET A 168 25.06 3.00 9.25
CA MET A 168 26.30 2.78 8.49
C MET A 168 27.13 4.06 8.28
N PHE A 169 26.53 5.26 8.43
CA PHE A 169 27.22 6.55 8.35
C PHE A 169 27.51 7.17 9.73
N ASP A 170 26.82 6.73 10.79
CA ASP A 170 26.98 7.21 12.17
C ASP A 170 27.86 6.26 12.99
N PHE A 171 29.18 6.38 12.84
CA PHE A 171 30.20 5.53 13.48
C PHE A 171 30.12 5.48 15.03
N ASP A 172 29.46 6.44 15.67
CA ASP A 172 29.26 6.51 17.13
C ASP A 172 28.00 5.75 17.58
N ARG A 173 27.28 5.10 16.64
CA ARG A 173 25.99 4.43 16.91
C ARG A 173 25.88 3.04 16.28
N SER A 174 26.68 2.10 16.80
CA SER A 174 26.49 0.66 16.62
C SER A 174 25.24 0.14 17.37
N LYS A 175 24.06 0.66 17.03
CA LYS A 175 22.78 0.13 17.51
C LYS A 175 22.37 -1.07 16.68
N GLU A 176 22.23 -2.21 17.33
CA GLU A 176 21.55 -3.37 16.74
C GLU A 176 20.10 -3.00 16.43
N VAL A 177 19.75 -3.00 15.14
CA VAL A 177 18.36 -2.83 14.70
C VAL A 177 17.66 -4.18 14.88
N PRO A 178 16.59 -4.27 15.69
CA PRO A 178 15.98 -5.55 16.04
C PRO A 178 15.40 -6.25 14.79
N PRO A 179 15.50 -7.59 14.70
CA PRO A 179 15.02 -8.33 13.55
C PRO A 179 13.50 -8.21 13.40
N LEU A 180 13.02 -8.14 12.16
CA LEU A 180 11.60 -8.13 11.85
C LEU A 180 10.95 -9.46 12.23
N VAL A 181 10.11 -9.46 13.27
CA VAL A 181 9.44 -10.66 13.77
C VAL A 181 8.39 -11.14 12.76
N HIS A 182 8.40 -12.42 12.45
CA HIS A 182 7.35 -13.06 11.66
C HIS A 182 6.18 -13.46 12.57
N ARG A 183 4.93 -13.18 12.15
CA ARG A 183 3.69 -13.49 12.90
C ARG A 183 3.49 -14.94 13.35
N GLY A 184 4.24 -15.88 12.80
CA GLY A 184 4.00 -17.32 12.98
C GLY A 184 2.66 -17.77 12.39
N TRP A 185 2.17 -18.91 12.86
CA TRP A 185 0.80 -19.37 12.65
C TRP A 185 0.01 -19.20 13.94
N PHE A 186 -1.19 -18.63 13.84
CA PHE A 186 -2.05 -18.26 14.97
C PHE A 186 -3.53 -18.64 14.75
N LEU A 187 -3.78 -19.50 13.75
CA LEU A 187 -5.11 -19.93 13.34
C LEU A 187 -5.40 -21.33 13.85
N ASP A 188 -5.73 -21.40 15.13
CA ASP A 188 -6.17 -22.62 15.81
C ASP A 188 -7.40 -23.22 15.13
N GLY A 189 -7.45 -24.54 14.97
CA GLY A 189 -8.57 -25.24 14.34
C GLY A 189 -8.62 -25.19 12.80
N ILE A 190 -7.70 -24.49 12.14
CA ILE A 190 -7.56 -24.48 10.68
C ILE A 190 -6.39 -25.38 10.27
N GLU A 191 -6.59 -26.24 9.25
CA GLU A 191 -5.52 -27.12 8.77
C GLU A 191 -4.35 -26.31 8.18
N TYR A 192 -3.13 -26.67 8.60
CA TYR A 192 -1.89 -26.06 8.15
C TYR A 192 -1.00 -27.11 7.45
N PRO A 193 -0.49 -26.85 6.24
CA PRO A 193 -0.69 -25.63 5.44
C PRO A 193 -2.03 -25.63 4.68
N ILE A 194 -2.58 -24.43 4.45
CA ILE A 194 -3.81 -24.26 3.66
C ILE A 194 -3.61 -24.80 2.24
N ARG A 195 -4.57 -25.59 1.76
CA ARG A 195 -4.68 -26.05 0.37
C ARG A 195 -5.81 -25.30 -0.34
N ILE A 196 -5.56 -24.81 -1.56
CA ILE A 196 -6.57 -24.12 -2.40
C ILE A 196 -6.77 -24.87 -3.73
N PRO A 197 -7.97 -24.89 -4.34
CA PRO A 197 -8.20 -25.57 -5.62
C PRO A 197 -7.33 -24.99 -6.75
N THR A 198 -6.75 -25.83 -7.62
CA THR A 198 -5.87 -25.34 -8.71
C THR A 198 -6.59 -24.39 -9.69
N SER A 199 -7.92 -24.51 -9.82
CA SER A 199 -8.75 -23.59 -10.61
C SER A 199 -8.64 -22.12 -10.16
N MET A 200 -8.14 -21.86 -8.95
CA MET A 200 -7.84 -20.51 -8.44
C MET A 200 -6.51 -19.95 -9.00
N MET A 201 -5.57 -20.81 -9.38
CA MET A 201 -4.38 -20.43 -10.13
C MET A 201 -4.68 -20.35 -11.65
N GLU A 202 -5.52 -21.26 -12.15
CA GLU A 202 -5.78 -21.46 -13.58
C GLU A 202 -6.83 -20.51 -14.18
N THR A 203 -7.80 -20.02 -13.39
CA THR A 203 -8.84 -19.12 -13.91
C THR A 203 -8.18 -17.93 -14.62
N PRO A 204 -8.55 -17.60 -15.88
CA PRO A 204 -7.87 -16.55 -16.64
C PRO A 204 -7.82 -15.20 -15.92
N LYS A 205 -7.06 -14.26 -16.49
CA LYS A 205 -7.17 -12.85 -16.11
C LYS A 205 -8.66 -12.48 -16.12
N VAL A 206 -9.21 -12.13 -14.96
CA VAL A 206 -10.42 -11.30 -14.92
C VAL A 206 -9.95 -9.93 -15.41
N VAL A 207 -9.94 -9.79 -16.73
CA VAL A 207 -10.04 -8.49 -17.38
C VAL A 207 -11.38 -7.94 -16.90
N VAL A 208 -11.35 -7.13 -15.84
CA VAL A 208 -12.46 -6.25 -15.49
C VAL A 208 -12.73 -5.47 -16.77
N ASP A 209 -13.91 -5.68 -17.36
CA ASP A 209 -14.05 -5.56 -18.81
C ASP A 209 -13.79 -4.12 -19.28
N THR A 210 -12.58 -3.88 -19.79
CA THR A 210 -12.12 -2.55 -20.23
C THR A 210 -12.83 -2.07 -21.50
N THR A 211 -13.74 -2.87 -22.08
CA THR A 211 -14.68 -2.38 -23.10
C THR A 211 -15.81 -1.53 -22.51
N SER A 212 -16.01 -1.55 -21.18
CA SER A 212 -16.98 -0.72 -20.45
C SER A 212 -16.59 0.77 -20.34
N SER A 213 -16.28 1.40 -21.47
CA SER A 213 -15.99 2.83 -21.65
C SER A 213 -14.87 3.39 -20.74
N LEU A 214 -13.63 3.33 -21.23
CA LEU A 214 -12.46 3.91 -20.56
C LEU A 214 -12.53 5.45 -20.41
N LYS A 215 -13.33 5.94 -19.45
CA LYS A 215 -13.05 7.20 -18.75
C LYS A 215 -11.64 7.06 -18.18
N LYS A 216 -10.65 7.77 -18.75
CA LYS A 216 -9.26 7.73 -18.28
C LYS A 216 -9.19 8.17 -16.81
N LEU A 217 -9.08 7.20 -15.89
CA LEU A 217 -9.05 7.46 -14.46
C LEU A 217 -7.83 8.33 -14.11
N GLN A 218 -8.10 9.56 -13.64
CA GLN A 218 -7.06 10.51 -13.27
C GLN A 218 -6.77 10.45 -11.78
N LYS A 219 -5.56 10.01 -11.39
CA LYS A 219 -5.08 10.15 -10.02
C LYS A 219 -4.87 11.64 -9.70
N LYS A 220 -5.74 12.20 -8.86
CA LYS A 220 -5.66 13.58 -8.33
C LYS A 220 -5.21 13.60 -6.87
N ILE A 221 -4.45 14.62 -6.48
CA ILE A 221 -3.94 14.78 -5.12
C ILE A 221 -4.71 15.91 -4.40
N PHE A 222 -5.56 15.53 -3.44
CA PHE A 222 -6.26 16.47 -2.56
C PHE A 222 -5.41 16.74 -1.30
N ARG A 223 -5.11 18.01 -1.01
CA ARG A 223 -4.32 18.43 0.15
C ARG A 223 -5.21 19.05 1.22
N PHE A 224 -5.31 18.40 2.38
CA PHE A 224 -6.00 18.93 3.56
C PHE A 224 -4.98 19.54 4.52
N THR A 225 -5.19 20.78 4.95
CA THR A 225 -4.33 21.40 5.98
C THR A 225 -4.68 20.88 7.38
N SER A 226 -3.78 21.06 8.35
CA SER A 226 -4.08 20.75 9.77
C SER A 226 -5.33 21.48 10.27
N ASN A 227 -5.59 22.70 9.79
CA ASN A 227 -6.79 23.46 10.12
C ASN A 227 -8.05 22.78 9.54
N ASN A 228 -8.04 22.40 8.26
CA ASN A 228 -9.20 21.71 7.67
C ASN A 228 -9.48 20.36 8.32
N ILE A 229 -8.43 19.62 8.72
CA ILE A 229 -8.57 18.35 9.45
C ILE A 229 -9.16 18.60 10.86
N PHE A 230 -8.79 19.69 11.52
CA PHE A 230 -9.36 20.12 12.79
C PHE A 230 -10.84 20.51 12.64
N GLU A 231 -11.17 21.36 11.68
CA GLU A 231 -12.53 21.83 11.36
C GLU A 231 -13.47 20.67 10.99
N LEU A 232 -13.06 19.80 10.06
CA LEU A 232 -13.85 18.63 9.65
C LEU A 232 -14.11 17.68 10.82
N LYS A 233 -13.11 17.48 11.68
CA LYS A 233 -13.25 16.65 12.88
C LYS A 233 -14.16 17.31 13.91
N ALA A 234 -14.01 18.61 14.16
CA ALA A 234 -14.87 19.35 15.10
C ALA A 234 -16.33 19.27 14.63
N LYS A 235 -16.59 19.61 13.37
CA LYS A 235 -17.93 19.53 12.75
C LYS A 235 -18.53 18.13 12.81
N ALA A 236 -17.76 17.09 12.46
CA ALA A 236 -18.24 15.72 12.52
C ALA A 236 -18.58 15.27 13.96
N ASN A 237 -17.88 15.77 14.98
CA ASN A 237 -18.18 15.47 16.39
C ASN A 237 -19.32 16.35 16.97
N SER A 238 -19.64 17.50 16.39
CA SER A 238 -20.80 18.32 16.79
C SER A 238 -22.11 17.90 16.13
N GLU A 239 -22.05 17.14 15.04
CA GLU A 239 -23.20 16.57 14.32
C GLU A 239 -23.65 15.19 14.86
N VAL A 240 -23.14 14.75 16.02
CA VAL A 240 -23.47 13.46 16.66
C VAL A 240 -23.78 13.63 18.16
N SER A 241 -24.38 12.64 18.80
CA SER A 241 -24.71 12.72 20.22
C SER A 241 -23.46 12.72 21.10
N VAL A 242 -23.53 13.36 22.27
CA VAL A 242 -22.47 13.29 23.30
C VAL A 242 -22.26 11.84 23.77
N ASN A 243 -23.28 10.99 23.64
CA ASN A 243 -23.23 9.56 23.96
C ASN A 243 -22.71 8.67 22.81
N ASP A 244 -22.50 9.22 21.60
CA ASP A 244 -21.94 8.47 20.47
C ASP A 244 -20.41 8.30 20.57
N ARG A 245 -19.88 7.37 19.78
CA ARG A 245 -18.43 7.12 19.72
C ARG A 245 -17.70 8.28 19.03
N LYS A 246 -16.77 8.91 19.77
CA LYS A 246 -15.93 10.02 19.31
C LYS A 246 -15.27 9.76 17.94
N ILE A 247 -15.49 10.65 16.99
CA ILE A 247 -15.03 10.53 15.60
C ILE A 247 -13.57 10.96 15.49
N SER A 248 -12.75 10.11 14.88
CA SER A 248 -11.33 10.36 14.63
C SER A 248 -11.11 11.22 13.37
N SER A 249 -9.92 11.84 13.27
CA SER A 249 -9.55 12.67 12.12
C SER A 249 -9.62 11.91 10.79
N LEU A 250 -9.24 10.62 10.80
CA LEU A 250 -9.32 9.77 9.60
C LEU A 250 -10.79 9.57 9.19
N GLN A 251 -11.66 9.17 10.12
CA GLN A 251 -13.09 8.96 9.85
C GLN A 251 -13.79 10.22 9.35
N ALA A 252 -13.48 11.39 9.92
CA ALA A 252 -14.03 12.67 9.45
C ALA A 252 -13.59 13.02 8.02
N VAL A 253 -12.30 12.84 7.68
CA VAL A 253 -11.79 13.10 6.32
C VAL A 253 -12.33 12.05 5.33
N SER A 254 -12.38 10.77 5.70
CA SER A 254 -12.99 9.70 4.89
C SER A 254 -14.45 9.99 4.57
N ALA A 255 -15.26 10.34 5.58
CA ALA A 255 -16.67 10.67 5.40
C ALA A 255 -16.86 11.93 4.57
N TYR A 256 -16.02 12.96 4.75
CA TYR A 256 -16.05 14.17 3.93
C TYR A 256 -15.71 13.88 2.47
N MET A 257 -14.67 13.08 2.21
CA MET A 257 -14.32 12.64 0.84
C MET A 257 -15.45 11.82 0.21
N TRP A 258 -16.00 10.84 0.95
CA TRP A 258 -17.12 10.01 0.48
C TRP A 258 -18.34 10.87 0.14
N LEU A 259 -18.76 11.76 1.04
CA LEU A 259 -19.90 12.65 0.84
C LEU A 259 -19.68 13.63 -0.32
N SER A 260 -18.44 14.08 -0.52
CA SER A 260 -18.07 14.96 -1.63
C SER A 260 -18.09 14.21 -2.98
N ILE A 261 -17.63 12.95 -3.01
CA ILE A 261 -17.71 12.09 -4.20
C ILE A 261 -19.18 11.82 -4.54
N ILE A 262 -19.97 11.28 -3.59
CA ILE A 262 -21.38 10.92 -3.83
C ILE A 262 -22.24 12.13 -4.24
N ARG A 263 -21.95 13.34 -3.75
CA ARG A 263 -22.64 14.58 -4.19
C ARG A 263 -22.25 15.07 -5.59
N ASN A 264 -21.21 14.50 -6.21
CA ASN A 264 -20.74 14.85 -7.56
C ASN A 264 -20.73 13.62 -8.50
N SER A 265 -21.17 12.46 -8.04
CA SER A 265 -21.50 11.30 -8.85
C SER A 265 -22.99 11.38 -9.21
N GLU A 266 -23.32 11.27 -10.49
CA GLU A 266 -24.69 11.42 -11.03
C GLU A 266 -25.55 10.16 -10.77
N LEU A 267 -25.55 9.68 -9.52
CA LEU A 267 -26.21 8.46 -9.07
C LEU A 267 -27.66 8.74 -8.67
N SER A 268 -28.52 7.73 -8.77
CA SER A 268 -29.90 7.80 -8.27
C SER A 268 -29.94 7.87 -6.74
N PRO A 269 -30.95 8.53 -6.12
CA PRO A 269 -31.02 8.64 -4.66
C PRO A 269 -31.11 7.28 -3.94
N GLU A 270 -31.73 6.29 -4.61
CA GLU A 270 -31.92 4.92 -4.11
C GLU A 270 -30.69 4.01 -4.31
N GLU A 271 -29.65 4.45 -5.03
CA GLU A 271 -28.44 3.64 -5.23
C GLU A 271 -27.67 3.40 -3.93
N VAL A 272 -27.19 2.16 -3.80
CA VAL A 272 -26.32 1.74 -2.70
C VAL A 272 -24.90 2.23 -2.96
N VAL A 273 -24.31 2.85 -1.94
CA VAL A 273 -22.94 3.37 -1.93
C VAL A 273 -22.17 2.78 -0.76
N CYS A 274 -20.86 2.58 -0.95
CA CYS A 274 -20.01 1.90 0.03
C CYS A 274 -18.75 2.70 0.39
N CYS A 275 -18.28 2.54 1.63
CA CYS A 275 -16.98 3.01 2.09
C CYS A 275 -16.29 1.92 2.90
N GLU A 276 -15.10 1.51 2.45
CA GLU A 276 -14.30 0.48 3.11
C GLU A 276 -13.05 1.08 3.73
N LEU A 277 -12.85 0.87 5.03
CA LEU A 277 -11.60 1.21 5.71
C LEU A 277 -10.79 -0.05 6.01
N LEU A 278 -9.51 -0.03 5.67
CA LEU A 278 -8.57 -1.10 6.05
C LEU A 278 -8.27 -1.03 7.55
N VAL A 279 -8.44 -2.15 8.26
CA VAL A 279 -8.31 -2.27 9.71
C VAL A 279 -7.21 -3.27 10.07
N ASP A 280 -6.20 -2.82 10.81
CA ASP A 280 -5.13 -3.65 11.37
C ASP A 280 -5.67 -4.62 12.43
N LEU A 281 -5.39 -5.92 12.26
CA LEU A 281 -5.89 -7.00 13.10
C LEU A 281 -5.02 -7.26 14.34
N ARG A 282 -3.74 -6.88 14.33
CA ARG A 282 -2.72 -7.35 15.31
C ARG A 282 -3.18 -7.18 16.76
N ARG A 283 -3.72 -5.99 17.08
CA ARG A 283 -4.22 -5.60 18.41
C ARG A 283 -5.69 -5.96 18.69
N ARG A 284 -6.36 -6.65 17.76
CA ARG A 284 -7.78 -7.03 17.86
C ARG A 284 -8.00 -8.54 17.95
N LEU A 285 -7.00 -9.33 17.57
CA LEU A 285 -6.96 -10.78 17.79
C LEU A 285 -6.76 -11.09 19.29
N ILE A 286 -7.19 -12.29 19.70
CA ILE A 286 -6.97 -12.84 21.03
C ILE A 286 -6.23 -14.19 20.88
N PRO A 287 -5.02 -14.35 21.42
CA PRO A 287 -4.15 -13.30 21.97
C PRO A 287 -3.76 -12.26 20.89
N PRO A 288 -3.40 -11.02 21.28
CA PRO A 288 -2.94 -10.01 20.34
C PRO A 288 -1.55 -10.38 19.78
N LEU A 289 -1.35 -10.13 18.48
CA LEU A 289 -0.04 -10.23 17.85
C LEU A 289 0.81 -8.99 18.17
N GLU A 290 2.13 -9.14 18.14
CA GLU A 290 3.07 -8.03 18.18
C GLU A 290 2.74 -6.98 17.11
N LYS A 291 2.83 -5.69 17.45
CA LYS A 291 2.51 -4.58 16.52
C LYS A 291 3.48 -4.56 15.33
N GLU A 292 4.70 -5.02 15.55
CA GLU A 292 5.82 -4.98 14.62
C GLU A 292 5.81 -6.15 13.62
N CYS A 293 4.96 -7.17 13.83
CA CYS A 293 5.06 -8.44 13.09
C CYS A 293 4.71 -8.32 11.60
N CYS A 294 5.46 -9.06 10.77
CA CYS A 294 5.39 -9.01 9.31
C CYS A 294 4.44 -10.06 8.71
N GLY A 295 3.63 -9.62 7.75
CA GLY A 295 2.66 -10.41 6.97
C GLY A 295 1.42 -9.58 6.62
N ASN A 296 0.33 -10.21 6.17
CA ASN A 296 -0.97 -9.53 6.12
C ASN A 296 -1.76 -9.73 7.42
N MET A 297 -2.07 -8.63 8.09
CA MET A 297 -3.03 -8.58 9.20
C MET A 297 -3.97 -7.39 8.95
N VAL A 298 -4.77 -7.48 7.89
CA VAL A 298 -5.74 -6.44 7.51
C VAL A 298 -7.12 -7.03 7.21
N GLY A 299 -8.16 -6.39 7.73
CA GLY A 299 -9.57 -6.66 7.41
C GLY A 299 -10.27 -5.41 6.85
N PHE A 300 -11.47 -5.59 6.28
CA PHE A 300 -12.25 -4.52 5.66
C PHE A 300 -13.43 -4.12 6.56
N ALA A 301 -13.42 -2.89 7.05
CA ALA A 301 -14.57 -2.28 7.70
C ALA A 301 -15.46 -1.61 6.65
N THR A 302 -16.31 -2.41 6.00
CA THR A 302 -17.29 -1.94 5.01
C THR A 302 -18.43 -1.20 5.69
N THR A 303 -18.80 -0.04 5.13
CA THR A 303 -19.93 0.80 5.53
C THR A 303 -20.81 0.99 4.31
N THR A 304 -22.12 0.77 4.44
CA THR A 304 -23.05 0.75 3.29
C THR A 304 -24.31 1.54 3.63
N THR A 305 -24.82 2.33 2.67
CA THR A 305 -26.01 3.18 2.79
C THR A 305 -26.51 3.57 1.39
N THR A 306 -27.65 4.25 1.30
CA THR A 306 -28.12 4.87 0.04
C THR A 306 -27.56 6.28 -0.16
N VAL A 307 -27.48 6.75 -1.41
CA VAL A 307 -27.16 8.15 -1.76
C VAL A 307 -28.05 9.13 -0.98
N LYS A 308 -29.36 8.85 -0.92
CA LYS A 308 -30.39 9.64 -0.24
C LYS A 308 -30.14 9.79 1.26
N GLU A 309 -29.94 8.70 1.98
CA GLU A 309 -29.60 8.73 3.41
C GLU A 309 -28.31 9.53 3.65
N MET A 310 -27.28 9.25 2.85
CA MET A 310 -25.96 9.86 3.02
C MET A 310 -25.99 11.38 2.82
N VAL A 311 -26.66 11.84 1.75
CA VAL A 311 -26.78 13.28 1.46
C VAL A 311 -27.64 14.01 2.49
N SER A 312 -28.69 13.34 3.00
CA SER A 312 -29.63 13.91 3.99
C SER A 312 -29.06 14.02 5.39
N ASN A 313 -28.29 13.02 5.87
CA ASN A 313 -27.82 12.97 7.26
C ASN A 313 -26.46 13.66 7.50
N GLY A 314 -25.72 14.04 6.46
CA GLY A 314 -24.53 14.89 6.58
C GLY A 314 -23.25 14.18 7.06
N LEU A 315 -22.30 14.97 7.59
CA LEU A 315 -20.90 14.55 7.77
C LEU A 315 -20.70 13.73 9.05
N GLY A 316 -21.25 14.19 10.18
CA GLY A 316 -21.14 13.49 11.46
C GLY A 316 -21.77 12.10 11.41
N TRP A 317 -22.97 12.00 10.81
CA TRP A 317 -23.64 10.72 10.61
C TRP A 317 -22.81 9.76 9.75
N ALA A 318 -22.31 10.20 8.59
CA ALA A 318 -21.49 9.35 7.72
C ALA A 318 -20.20 8.90 8.42
N ALA A 319 -19.53 9.80 9.15
CA ALA A 319 -18.35 9.47 9.95
C ALA A 319 -18.65 8.53 11.14
N LEU A 320 -19.86 8.62 11.72
CA LEU A 320 -20.35 7.74 12.77
C LEU A 320 -20.66 6.33 12.25
N GLN A 321 -21.21 6.18 11.04
CA GLN A 321 -21.40 4.85 10.44
C GLN A 321 -20.05 4.19 10.15
N ILE A 322 -19.08 4.93 9.60
CA ILE A 322 -17.69 4.43 9.47
C ILE A 322 -17.10 4.08 10.84
N ASN A 323 -17.39 4.84 11.90
CA ASN A 323 -16.95 4.51 13.26
C ASN A 323 -17.58 3.21 13.79
N LYS A 324 -18.87 2.99 13.54
CA LYS A 324 -19.59 1.76 13.88
C LYS A 324 -19.01 0.57 13.13
N SER A 325 -18.82 0.64 11.81
CA SER A 325 -18.19 -0.43 11.01
C SER A 325 -16.74 -0.72 11.37
N VAL A 326 -15.91 0.28 11.69
CA VAL A 326 -14.53 0.07 12.20
C VAL A 326 -14.54 -0.49 13.62
N GLY A 327 -15.58 -0.22 14.39
CA GLY A 327 -15.76 -0.68 15.76
C GLY A 327 -16.42 -2.06 15.91
N SER A 328 -17.02 -2.63 14.84
CA SER A 328 -17.60 -3.98 14.83
C SER A 328 -16.59 -5.07 14.45
N GLN A 329 -15.39 -4.70 13.97
CA GLN A 329 -14.36 -5.65 13.58
C GLN A 329 -13.65 -6.26 14.81
N THR A 330 -14.12 -7.41 15.31
CA THR A 330 -13.58 -8.09 16.50
C THR A 330 -12.77 -9.34 16.16
N ASN A 331 -12.08 -9.93 17.15
CA ASN A 331 -11.40 -11.23 17.05
C ASN A 331 -12.29 -12.30 16.38
N GLU A 332 -13.57 -12.35 16.74
CA GLU A 332 -14.56 -13.33 16.29
C GLU A 332 -14.89 -13.12 14.80
N VAL A 333 -15.03 -11.87 14.36
CA VAL A 333 -15.23 -11.52 12.95
C VAL A 333 -14.02 -11.97 12.11
N PHE A 334 -12.81 -11.84 12.64
CA PHE A 334 -11.58 -12.20 11.92
C PHE A 334 -11.31 -13.71 11.90
N ARG A 335 -11.50 -14.41 13.02
CA ARG A 335 -11.41 -15.88 13.06
C ARG A 335 -12.50 -16.51 12.19
N GLY A 336 -13.74 -16.01 12.29
CA GLY A 336 -14.84 -16.40 11.41
C GLY A 336 -14.59 -16.12 9.92
N PHE A 337 -13.93 -15.00 9.57
CA PHE A 337 -13.45 -14.77 8.21
C PHE A 337 -12.45 -15.86 7.76
N ALA A 338 -11.42 -16.14 8.56
CA ALA A 338 -10.40 -17.12 8.22
C ALA A 338 -10.99 -18.52 8.01
N GLU A 339 -11.86 -18.96 8.92
CA GLU A 339 -12.59 -20.22 8.81
C GLU A 339 -13.47 -20.30 7.55
N ASN A 340 -14.30 -19.28 7.31
CA ASN A 340 -15.23 -19.27 6.18
C ASN A 340 -14.49 -19.17 4.85
N TRP A 341 -13.36 -18.45 4.83
CA TRP A 341 -12.48 -18.40 3.67
C TRP A 341 -11.86 -19.78 3.38
N VAL A 342 -11.39 -20.53 4.38
CA VAL A 342 -10.85 -21.89 4.14
C VAL A 342 -11.96 -22.86 3.70
N LYS A 343 -13.19 -22.73 4.25
CA LYS A 343 -14.36 -23.52 3.82
C LYS A 343 -14.80 -23.19 2.37
N LYS A 344 -14.59 -21.97 1.90
CA LYS A 344 -14.94 -21.51 0.54
C LYS A 344 -13.95 -20.44 0.02
N PRO A 345 -12.77 -20.85 -0.47
CA PRO A 345 -11.70 -19.90 -0.80
C PRO A 345 -12.09 -18.99 -1.97
N SER A 346 -11.58 -17.76 -1.95
CA SER A 346 -11.78 -16.78 -3.02
C SER A 346 -10.66 -15.74 -3.02
N MET A 347 -10.23 -15.31 -4.21
CA MET A 347 -9.16 -14.32 -4.37
C MET A 347 -9.71 -13.01 -4.92
N GLY A 348 -8.99 -11.93 -4.66
CA GLY A 348 -9.40 -10.57 -4.98
C GLY A 348 -10.41 -10.05 -3.97
N VAL A 349 -10.25 -8.78 -3.60
CA VAL A 349 -11.30 -8.04 -2.90
C VAL A 349 -12.41 -7.80 -3.90
N LYS A 350 -13.64 -8.23 -3.61
CA LYS A 350 -14.79 -7.92 -4.45
C LYS A 350 -15.13 -6.43 -4.31
N ALA A 351 -14.69 -5.62 -5.27
CA ALA A 351 -15.17 -4.25 -5.38
C ALA A 351 -16.69 -4.26 -5.55
N LEU A 352 -17.42 -3.71 -4.57
CA LEU A 352 -18.84 -3.42 -4.70
C LEU A 352 -18.99 -2.17 -5.60
N SER A 353 -20.08 -2.06 -6.34
CA SER A 353 -20.38 -0.84 -7.11
C SER A 353 -20.43 0.38 -6.19
N ASN A 354 -20.07 1.56 -6.71
CA ASN A 354 -20.10 2.84 -5.98
C ASN A 354 -19.35 2.82 -4.62
N THR A 355 -18.23 2.09 -4.56
CA THR A 355 -17.37 1.99 -3.36
C THR A 355 -16.24 3.00 -3.37
N ILE A 356 -15.96 3.64 -2.24
CA ILE A 356 -14.63 4.20 -1.96
C ILE A 356 -13.83 3.25 -1.06
N VAL A 357 -12.57 2.99 -1.41
CA VAL A 357 -11.66 2.17 -0.58
C VAL A 357 -10.63 3.09 0.05
N VAL A 358 -10.74 3.33 1.36
CA VAL A 358 -9.78 4.16 2.12
C VAL A 358 -8.63 3.28 2.59
N SER A 359 -7.60 3.25 1.75
CA SER A 359 -6.29 2.68 2.06
C SER A 359 -5.37 3.70 2.75
N SER A 360 -4.31 3.19 3.38
CA SER A 360 -3.33 3.95 4.17
C SER A 360 -3.86 4.55 5.49
N SER A 361 -2.95 4.90 6.39
CA SER A 361 -3.23 5.36 7.75
C SER A 361 -2.28 6.48 8.17
N PRO A 362 -2.75 7.53 8.87
CA PRO A 362 -1.88 8.59 9.41
C PRO A 362 -0.97 8.13 10.56
N ARG A 363 -1.07 6.85 10.99
CA ARG A 363 -0.21 6.24 12.01
C ARG A 363 1.10 5.67 11.44
N PHE A 364 1.22 5.51 10.12
CA PHE A 364 2.46 5.04 9.51
C PHE A 364 3.53 6.13 9.60
N ASN A 365 4.75 5.76 10.03
CA ASN A 365 5.87 6.68 10.21
C ASN A 365 6.54 7.03 8.87
N VAL A 366 5.77 7.53 7.90
CA VAL A 366 6.20 7.60 6.51
C VAL A 366 7.36 8.60 6.31
N TYR A 367 7.33 9.74 7.01
CA TYR A 367 8.42 10.72 7.05
C TYR A 367 9.44 10.46 8.18
N GLY A 368 9.48 9.24 8.73
CA GLY A 368 10.49 8.80 9.70
C GLY A 368 11.80 8.42 9.03
N ASN A 369 11.68 7.68 7.92
CA ASN A 369 12.77 7.19 7.09
C ASN A 369 13.81 8.27 6.80
N ASP A 370 15.08 7.99 7.06
CA ASP A 370 16.24 8.80 6.67
C ASP A 370 17.35 7.82 6.33
N PHE A 371 17.90 7.93 5.12
CA PHE A 371 18.91 6.98 4.63
C PHE A 371 20.35 7.50 4.82
N GLY A 372 20.53 8.56 5.62
CA GLY A 372 21.82 9.24 5.85
C GLY A 372 21.99 10.55 5.06
N TRP A 373 21.02 10.87 4.19
CA TRP A 373 21.02 12.04 3.30
C TRP A 373 19.73 12.88 3.40
N GLY A 374 18.93 12.64 4.44
CA GLY A 374 17.74 13.41 4.77
C GLY A 374 16.43 12.63 4.59
N LYS A 375 15.35 13.26 5.06
CA LYS A 375 14.02 12.66 5.12
C LYS A 375 13.21 12.95 3.85
N PRO A 376 12.31 12.03 3.44
CA PRO A 376 11.43 12.23 2.30
C PRO A 376 10.67 13.56 2.40
N ILE A 377 10.62 14.27 1.27
CA ILE A 377 9.83 15.50 1.10
C ILE A 377 8.41 15.22 0.59
N MET A 378 8.17 14.02 0.05
CA MET A 378 6.89 13.54 -0.45
C MET A 378 6.87 12.01 -0.50
N ILE A 379 5.68 11.41 -0.30
CA ILE A 379 5.43 9.97 -0.40
C ILE A 379 4.02 9.75 -0.97
N GLN A 380 3.90 8.96 -2.05
CA GLN A 380 2.63 8.61 -2.68
C GLN A 380 2.40 7.07 -2.76
N GLY A 381 1.46 6.65 -3.61
CA GLY A 381 1.34 5.26 -4.06
C GLY A 381 1.41 5.19 -5.58
N GLY A 382 2.06 4.16 -6.10
CA GLY A 382 2.21 3.89 -7.52
C GLY A 382 0.99 3.26 -8.19
N PRO A 383 1.10 2.91 -9.49
CA PRO A 383 -0.03 2.50 -10.33
C PRO A 383 -0.76 1.24 -9.82
N GLY A 384 -0.07 0.23 -9.28
CA GLY A 384 -0.73 -0.98 -8.72
C GLY A 384 -1.56 -0.78 -7.45
N ASN A 385 -1.93 0.46 -7.13
CA ASN A 385 -2.94 0.82 -6.14
C ASN A 385 -4.12 1.63 -6.73
N THR A 386 -4.22 1.78 -8.06
CA THR A 386 -5.30 2.55 -8.72
C THR A 386 -6.40 1.68 -9.30
N HIS A 387 -7.58 1.76 -8.71
CA HIS A 387 -8.88 1.36 -9.28
C HIS A 387 -9.85 2.54 -9.09
N ASP A 388 -11.04 2.49 -9.70
CA ASP A 388 -12.03 3.54 -9.44
C ASP A 388 -12.47 3.53 -7.96
N GLY A 389 -12.74 4.71 -7.39
CA GLY A 389 -13.01 4.87 -5.95
C GLY A 389 -11.80 4.70 -5.01
N ALA A 390 -10.61 4.33 -5.50
CA ALA A 390 -9.43 4.07 -4.66
C ALA A 390 -8.90 5.35 -3.97
N CYS A 391 -9.08 5.43 -2.65
CA CYS A 391 -8.65 6.55 -1.82
C CYS A 391 -7.39 6.20 -1.00
N ASN A 392 -6.44 7.12 -0.89
CA ASN A 392 -5.16 6.93 -0.18
C ASN A 392 -4.98 8.04 0.87
N ALA A 393 -5.31 7.78 2.14
CA ALA A 393 -5.22 8.77 3.22
C ALA A 393 -3.81 8.86 3.82
N ARG A 394 -3.21 10.05 3.83
CA ARG A 394 -1.82 10.29 4.28
C ARG A 394 -1.69 11.64 4.98
N VAL A 395 -0.74 11.74 5.92
CA VAL A 395 -0.27 13.02 6.44
C VAL A 395 0.66 13.66 5.41
N TRP A 396 0.75 14.98 5.39
CA TRP A 396 1.80 15.73 4.69
C TRP A 396 2.57 16.59 5.70
N LYS A 397 3.91 16.63 5.59
CA LYS A 397 4.74 17.57 6.35
C LYS A 397 5.31 18.61 5.39
N SER A 398 4.77 19.82 5.43
CA SER A 398 5.35 20.98 4.74
C SER A 398 6.54 21.51 5.54
N GLY A 399 7.72 20.93 5.32
CA GLY A 399 8.99 21.43 5.85
C GLY A 399 9.88 21.92 4.73
N TRP A 400 10.15 23.23 4.68
CA TRP A 400 11.23 23.77 3.85
C TRP A 400 12.57 23.33 4.43
N CYS A 401 13.14 22.25 3.90
CA CYS A 401 14.51 21.86 4.23
C CYS A 401 15.46 22.85 3.53
N ARG A 402 15.97 23.84 4.28
CA ARG A 402 17.06 24.70 3.78
C ARG A 402 18.31 23.84 3.65
N SER A 403 18.64 23.45 2.43
CA SER A 403 19.92 22.83 2.12
C SER A 403 21.06 23.80 2.49
N LYS A 404 22.02 23.31 3.27
CA LYS A 404 23.35 23.94 3.27
C LYS A 404 24.00 23.58 1.94
N LEU A 405 24.12 24.57 1.06
CA LEU A 405 24.92 24.45 -0.15
C LEU A 405 26.36 24.12 0.22
N TRP A 406 26.86 22.98 -0.24
CA TRP A 406 28.29 22.71 -0.32
C TRP A 406 28.80 23.23 -1.66
N SER A 407 29.21 24.50 -1.68
CA SER A 407 29.95 25.08 -2.79
C SER A 407 31.41 24.63 -2.73
N GLY A 408 31.67 23.42 -3.23
CA GLY A 408 33.02 22.86 -3.40
C GLY A 408 33.51 22.99 -4.84
N VAL A 409 33.67 24.23 -5.32
CA VAL A 409 34.37 24.50 -6.59
C VAL A 409 35.76 25.01 -6.23
N ASP A 410 36.77 24.18 -6.47
CA ASP A 410 38.11 24.65 -6.78
C ASP A 410 38.53 24.01 -8.11
N GLN A 411 39.16 24.81 -8.96
CA GLN A 411 39.58 24.43 -10.30
C GLN A 411 41.09 24.16 -10.34
N HIS A 412 41.51 23.44 -11.37
CA HIS A 412 42.83 23.59 -11.99
C HIS A 412 42.61 24.06 -13.43
#